data_AF-A0AAD6X5J4-F1
#
_entry.id   AF-A0AAD6X5J4-F1
#
_cell.length_a   1.000
_cell.length_b   1.000
_cell.length_c   1.000
_cell.angle_alpha   90.00
_cell.angle_beta   90.00
_cell.angle_gamma   90.00
#
_symmetry.space_group_name_H-M   'P 1'
#
loop_
_entity.id
_entity.type
_entity.pdbx_description
1 polymer ?
#
loop_
_entity_poly.entity_id
_entity_poly.type
_entity_poly.pdbx_seq_one_letter_code
_entity_poly.pdbx_strand_id
1 'polypeptide(L)'
;MTSDADRLRIAIALTALKFKPANQTCASYVLHLRSIFPPSTPLAPATDGSWRTHALALEEDLAKLKKKYEAEQIKTLVGVAAPVSDGAPSGSQSVKRKTKKKPNDKRTDAVDLEAILEDINGRPEFACVPMSDSLFSSFSAFQQLTSTLWSSDDAVTAAQRSLLLSTTTRTLSAAASVLHPILNSTEIPVSSQASTLQTLAFLVNHLVTSSLPFLLRKRKRGTNHPATVSSLLNKLLDVMLNSTLNPLVESFSPLSRHYLTLLFPPTPSKTMLPVDLRPAVLQFFQSAFSPLVSASSAYETNLRATVALTVLRQLENLFPPRRPDNTRLPWTHDNRVNGLVRKDTFWYLCTVLHIVFTLSKDRLTSESAPGAVCERQIVDAFTRIVNRCKRKTTGPCNDESPNSDSGAGVIQPATLDLDVIDQVGYEMLLGVMERYWRWTGEVQQNLVL
;
A
#
# COMPACT_ATOMS: atom_id res chain seq x y z
N MET A 1 -0.98 10.08 26.52
CA MET A 1 0.28 9.32 26.30
C MET A 1 0.16 8.02 27.08
N THR A 2 0.11 6.87 26.42
CA THR A 2 0.09 5.55 27.09
C THR A 2 1.47 5.26 27.68
N SER A 3 1.56 4.81 28.92
CA SER A 3 2.83 4.43 29.53
C SER A 3 3.46 3.24 28.78
N ASP A 4 4.78 3.05 28.89
CA ASP A 4 5.45 1.88 28.28
C ASP A 4 4.90 0.55 28.83
N ALA A 5 4.42 0.55 30.07
CA ALA A 5 3.70 -0.57 30.65
C ALA A 5 2.38 -0.85 29.91
N ASP A 6 1.64 0.19 29.50
CA ASP A 6 0.41 0.02 28.73
C ASP A 6 0.69 -0.45 27.31
N ARG A 7 1.78 0.01 26.68
CA ARG A 7 2.23 -0.49 25.37
C ARG A 7 2.58 -1.97 25.43
N LEU A 8 3.28 -2.40 26.48
CA LEU A 8 3.61 -3.81 26.69
C LEU A 8 2.36 -4.66 26.94
N ARG A 9 1.41 -4.17 27.76
CA ARG A 9 0.12 -4.85 27.99
C ARG A 9 -0.69 -5.01 26.69
N ILE A 10 -0.72 -3.97 25.85
CA ILE A 10 -1.38 -4.02 24.53
C ILE A 10 -0.70 -5.02 23.61
N ALA A 11 0.64 -5.03 23.55
CA ALA A 11 1.39 -5.99 22.74
C ALA A 11 1.15 -7.44 23.17
N ILE A 12 1.12 -7.71 24.48
CA ILE A 12 0.80 -9.03 25.03
C ILE A 12 -0.64 -9.43 24.69
N ALA A 13 -1.60 -8.51 24.82
CA ALA A 13 -3.00 -8.78 24.49
C ALA A 13 -3.20 -9.11 23.00
N LEU A 14 -2.57 -8.34 22.10
CA LEU A 14 -2.62 -8.59 20.65
C LEU A 14 -1.95 -9.92 20.28
N THR A 15 -0.85 -10.26 20.95
CA THR A 15 -0.16 -11.54 20.75
C THR A 15 -1.02 -12.70 21.22
N ALA A 16 -1.64 -12.60 22.40
CA ALA A 16 -2.54 -13.64 22.91
C ALA A 16 -3.72 -13.88 21.95
N LEU A 17 -4.30 -12.81 21.38
CA LEU A 17 -5.38 -12.89 20.40
C LEU A 17 -5.00 -13.63 19.11
N LYS A 18 -3.73 -13.64 18.70
CA LYS A 18 -3.27 -14.44 17.55
C LYS A 18 -3.42 -15.95 17.78
N PHE A 19 -3.37 -16.41 19.02
CA PHE A 19 -3.46 -17.83 19.39
C PHE A 19 -4.90 -18.27 19.73
N LYS A 20 -5.90 -17.45 19.41
CA LYS A 20 -7.32 -17.79 19.64
C LYS A 20 -7.74 -19.05 18.87
N PRO A 21 -8.29 -20.10 19.53
CA PRO A 21 -8.84 -21.26 18.84
C PRO A 21 -9.94 -20.88 17.84
N ALA A 22 -9.98 -21.57 16.69
CA ALA A 22 -10.91 -21.23 15.59
C ALA A 22 -12.39 -21.38 16.00
N ASN A 23 -12.69 -22.31 16.90
CA ASN A 23 -14.03 -22.60 17.44
C ASN A 23 -14.47 -21.65 18.56
N GLN A 24 -13.59 -20.75 19.01
CA GLN A 24 -13.86 -19.88 20.15
C GLN A 24 -14.12 -18.44 19.67
N THR A 25 -15.16 -17.78 20.20
CA THR A 25 -15.40 -16.36 19.88
C THR A 25 -14.35 -15.47 20.54
N CYS A 26 -14.02 -14.33 19.94
CA CYS A 26 -13.03 -13.39 20.49
C CYS A 26 -13.39 -12.98 21.93
N ALA A 27 -14.66 -12.70 22.20
CA ALA A 27 -15.16 -12.37 23.53
C ALA A 27 -14.94 -13.50 24.55
N SER A 28 -15.27 -14.75 24.20
CA SER A 28 -15.07 -15.89 25.11
C SER A 28 -13.59 -16.19 25.37
N TYR A 29 -12.72 -15.97 24.38
CA TYR A 29 -11.27 -16.14 24.54
C TYR A 29 -10.65 -15.04 25.41
N VAL A 30 -11.11 -13.79 25.28
CA VAL A 30 -10.69 -12.69 26.18
C VAL A 30 -11.14 -12.97 27.62
N LEU A 31 -12.35 -13.50 27.83
CA LEU A 31 -12.81 -13.91 29.16
C LEU A 31 -11.97 -15.06 29.73
N HIS A 32 -11.62 -16.04 28.90
CA HIS A 32 -10.73 -17.14 29.28
C HIS A 32 -9.33 -16.63 29.67
N LEU A 33 -8.75 -15.72 28.89
CA LEU A 33 -7.48 -15.08 29.24
C LEU A 33 -7.57 -14.31 30.57
N ARG A 34 -8.68 -13.60 30.84
CA ARG A 34 -8.90 -12.93 32.13
C ARG A 34 -9.04 -13.90 33.30
N SER A 35 -9.55 -15.11 33.07
CA SER A 35 -9.58 -16.15 34.12
C SER A 35 -8.20 -16.75 34.41
N ILE A 36 -7.31 -16.83 33.42
CA ILE A 36 -5.94 -17.33 33.58
C ILE A 36 -5.02 -16.26 34.16
N PHE A 37 -5.26 -14.99 33.81
CA PHE A 37 -4.49 -13.84 34.25
C PHE A 37 -5.38 -12.86 35.03
N PRO A 38 -5.67 -13.13 36.32
CA PRO A 38 -6.41 -12.21 37.16
C PRO A 38 -5.67 -10.86 37.23
N PRO A 39 -6.36 -9.71 37.18
CA PRO A 39 -5.71 -8.42 37.33
C PRO A 39 -5.00 -8.34 38.69
N SER A 40 -3.69 -8.13 38.67
CA SER A 40 -2.90 -7.91 39.89
C SER A 40 -3.44 -6.69 40.63
N THR A 41 -3.97 -6.92 41.83
CA THR A 41 -4.37 -5.90 42.81
C THR A 41 -3.25 -4.87 43.08
N PRO A 42 -3.59 -3.62 43.45
CA PRO A 42 -4.83 -3.21 44.09
C PRO A 42 -5.90 -2.67 43.12
N LEU A 43 -7.16 -2.88 43.51
CA LEU A 43 -8.37 -2.41 42.85
C LEU A 43 -8.23 -0.93 42.46
N ALA A 44 -8.41 -0.63 41.17
CA ALA A 44 -8.92 0.67 40.78
C ALA A 44 -10.27 0.87 41.49
N PRO A 45 -10.55 2.04 42.09
CA PRO A 45 -11.81 2.29 42.75
C PRO A 45 -12.92 2.27 41.70
N ALA A 46 -13.73 1.21 41.72
CA ALA A 46 -14.98 1.12 41.00
C ALA A 46 -16.00 0.48 41.93
N THR A 47 -16.81 1.32 42.56
CA THR A 47 -17.97 0.96 43.40
C THR A 47 -19.11 0.30 42.62
N ASP A 48 -18.94 0.08 41.31
CA ASP A 48 -20.05 -0.26 40.43
C ASP A 48 -19.66 -1.35 39.41
N GLY A 49 -18.48 -1.94 39.60
CA GLY A 49 -17.75 -2.73 38.62
C GLY A 49 -18.63 -3.42 37.59
N SER A 50 -18.63 -2.91 36.36
CA SER A 50 -18.96 -3.72 35.19
C SER A 50 -18.74 -2.91 33.90
N TRP A 51 -17.49 -2.88 33.42
CA TRP A 51 -17.21 -2.57 32.00
C TRP A 51 -18.06 -3.45 31.06
N ARG A 52 -18.54 -4.60 31.54
CA ARG A 52 -19.50 -5.47 30.85
C ARG A 52 -20.88 -4.80 30.70
N THR A 53 -21.38 -4.07 31.70
CA THR A 53 -22.65 -3.34 31.61
C THR A 53 -22.53 -2.17 30.63
N HIS A 54 -21.40 -1.46 30.66
CA HIS A 54 -21.12 -0.39 29.68
C HIS A 54 -20.96 -0.94 28.25
N ALA A 55 -20.26 -2.06 28.08
CA ALA A 55 -20.12 -2.72 26.77
C ALA A 55 -21.47 -3.22 26.23
N LEU A 56 -22.29 -3.84 27.08
CA LEU A 56 -23.65 -4.26 26.70
C LEU A 56 -24.54 -3.06 26.34
N ALA A 57 -24.45 -1.96 27.09
CA ALA A 57 -25.18 -0.73 26.76
C ALA A 57 -24.75 -0.17 25.39
N LEU A 58 -23.44 -0.14 25.09
CA LEU A 58 -22.93 0.29 23.79
C LEU A 58 -23.37 -0.63 22.64
N GLU A 59 -23.44 -1.94 22.86
CA GLU A 59 -23.97 -2.90 21.88
C GLU A 59 -25.46 -2.65 21.60
N GLU A 60 -26.24 -2.37 22.64
CA GLU A 60 -27.66 -2.04 22.51
C GLU A 60 -27.88 -0.71 21.77
N ASP A 61 -27.05 0.29 22.05
CA ASP A 61 -27.06 1.58 21.37
C ASP A 61 -26.66 1.47 19.89
N LEU A 62 -25.66 0.65 19.57
CA LEU A 62 -25.30 0.35 18.18
C LEU A 62 -26.43 -0.34 17.42
N ALA A 63 -27.13 -1.28 18.06
CA ALA A 63 -28.28 -1.95 17.48
C ALA A 63 -29.44 -0.98 17.25
N LYS A 64 -29.71 -0.06 18.19
CA LYS A 64 -30.71 1.01 18.04
C LYS A 64 -30.34 1.96 16.89
N LEU A 65 -29.08 2.35 16.78
CA LEU A 65 -28.61 3.27 15.73
C LEU A 65 -28.69 2.62 14.34
N LYS A 66 -28.33 1.34 14.22
CA LYS A 66 -28.51 0.57 12.97
C LYS A 66 -29.97 0.51 12.55
N LYS A 67 -30.90 0.20 13.47
CA LYS A 67 -32.34 0.19 13.17
C LYS A 67 -32.85 1.56 12.70
N LYS A 68 -32.37 2.66 13.31
CA LYS A 68 -32.72 4.02 12.87
C LYS A 68 -32.20 4.30 11.46
N TYR A 69 -30.95 3.93 11.18
CA TYR A 69 -30.34 4.13 9.87
C TYR A 69 -31.04 3.32 8.76
N GLU A 70 -31.40 2.07 9.03
CA GLU A 70 -32.19 1.24 8.10
C GLU A 70 -33.58 1.84 7.87
N ALA A 71 -34.25 2.34 8.91
CA ALA A 71 -35.53 3.02 8.77
C ALA A 71 -35.44 4.30 7.93
N GLU A 72 -34.36 5.08 8.08
CA GLU A 72 -34.11 6.26 7.23
C GLU A 72 -33.79 5.87 5.78
N GLN A 73 -33.04 4.79 5.54
CA GLN A 73 -32.82 4.29 4.18
C GLN A 73 -34.12 3.85 3.52
N ILE A 74 -34.99 3.13 4.24
CA ILE A 74 -36.32 2.74 3.74
C ILE A 74 -37.17 3.98 3.46
N LYS A 75 -37.18 4.96 4.36
CA LYS A 75 -37.93 6.22 4.17
C LYS A 75 -37.43 7.00 2.95
N THR A 76 -36.13 7.01 2.70
CA THR A 76 -35.52 7.66 1.54
C THR A 76 -35.88 6.92 0.25
N LEU A 77 -35.88 5.59 0.26
CA LEU A 77 -36.31 4.78 -0.90
C LEU A 77 -37.80 4.95 -1.22
N VAL A 78 -38.66 5.05 -0.20
CA VAL A 78 -40.11 5.20 -0.37
C VAL A 78 -40.47 6.64 -0.77
N GLY A 79 -39.74 7.66 -0.28
CA GLY A 79 -39.94 9.06 -0.63
C GLY A 79 -39.65 9.40 -2.10
N VAL A 80 -38.77 8.64 -2.76
CA VAL A 80 -38.48 8.79 -4.20
C VAL A 80 -39.53 8.09 -5.08
N ALA A 81 -40.38 7.23 -4.50
CA ALA A 81 -41.41 6.48 -5.21
C ALA A 81 -42.83 7.08 -5.10
N ALA A 82 -43.01 8.21 -4.41
CA ALA A 82 -44.32 8.87 -4.32
C ALA A 82 -44.62 9.61 -5.64
N PRO A 83 -45.65 9.20 -6.41
CA PRO A 83 -46.11 9.99 -7.54
C PRO A 83 -46.77 11.27 -7.03
N VAL A 84 -46.35 12.40 -7.59
CA VAL A 84 -47.06 13.68 -7.47
C VAL A 84 -48.48 13.46 -7.99
N SER A 85 -49.43 13.38 -7.06
CA SER A 85 -50.86 13.22 -7.34
C SER A 85 -51.48 14.61 -7.47
N ASP A 86 -51.51 15.14 -8.69
CA ASP A 86 -52.44 16.20 -9.08
C ASP A 86 -53.75 15.55 -9.59
N GLY A 87 -54.84 15.79 -8.87
CA GLY A 87 -56.19 15.77 -9.46
C GLY A 87 -56.43 17.13 -10.13
N ALA A 88 -57.14 17.27 -11.25
CA ALA A 88 -58.45 16.70 -11.56
C ALA A 88 -58.71 16.75 -13.11
N PRO A 89 -59.90 16.34 -13.64
CA PRO A 89 -59.96 15.42 -14.77
C PRO A 89 -60.51 16.04 -16.07
N SER A 90 -60.18 15.45 -17.22
CA SER A 90 -61.16 15.18 -18.28
C SER A 90 -60.56 14.33 -19.40
N GLY A 91 -61.31 13.32 -19.84
CA GLY A 91 -61.43 13.05 -21.28
C GLY A 91 -60.53 11.99 -21.92
N SER A 92 -61.07 10.78 -22.00
CA SER A 92 -61.12 9.93 -23.20
C SER A 92 -59.85 9.28 -23.78
N GLN A 93 -59.93 7.94 -23.72
CA GLN A 93 -59.73 6.97 -24.83
C GLN A 93 -58.29 6.55 -25.24
N SER A 94 -58.08 5.25 -24.99
CA SER A 94 -57.36 4.24 -25.78
C SER A 94 -56.11 4.64 -26.59
N VAL A 95 -54.99 3.94 -26.34
CA VAL A 95 -54.21 3.19 -27.35
C VAL A 95 -52.99 2.52 -26.69
N LYS A 96 -52.81 1.23 -27.00
CA LYS A 96 -51.64 0.38 -26.71
C LYS A 96 -50.33 1.08 -27.09
N ARG A 97 -49.35 1.18 -26.17
CA ARG A 97 -47.97 1.53 -26.55
C ARG A 97 -46.91 0.81 -25.71
N LYS A 98 -46.01 0.14 -26.42
CA LYS A 98 -44.81 -0.59 -25.96
C LYS A 98 -43.97 0.26 -24.99
N THR A 99 -43.73 -0.27 -23.80
CA THR A 99 -42.84 0.29 -22.77
C THR A 99 -41.38 0.17 -23.22
N LYS A 100 -40.83 1.30 -23.67
CA LYS A 100 -39.41 1.48 -23.99
C LYS A 100 -38.65 1.70 -22.68
N LYS A 101 -37.80 0.74 -22.31
CA LYS A 101 -36.92 0.75 -21.13
C LYS A 101 -35.94 1.94 -21.25
N LYS A 102 -36.09 2.97 -20.41
CA LYS A 102 -35.13 4.09 -20.31
C LYS A 102 -33.87 3.60 -19.57
N PRO A 103 -32.65 3.82 -20.10
CA PRO A 103 -31.43 3.61 -19.33
C PRO A 103 -31.31 4.73 -18.30
N ASN A 104 -31.25 4.34 -17.02
CA ASN A 104 -30.94 5.26 -15.93
C ASN A 104 -29.41 5.42 -15.90
N ASP A 105 -28.94 6.48 -16.55
CA ASP A 105 -27.52 6.80 -16.65
C ASP A 105 -27.07 7.49 -15.36
N LYS A 106 -26.47 6.72 -14.44
CA LYS A 106 -25.84 7.25 -13.24
C LYS A 106 -24.55 7.95 -13.66
N ARG A 107 -24.67 9.22 -14.03
CA ARG A 107 -23.55 10.14 -14.22
C ARG A 107 -22.79 10.20 -12.89
N THR A 108 -21.60 9.60 -12.85
CA THR A 108 -20.68 9.75 -11.73
C THR A 108 -20.36 11.23 -11.54
N ASP A 109 -20.56 11.75 -10.33
CA ASP A 109 -20.24 13.12 -9.96
C ASP A 109 -18.82 13.45 -10.46
N ALA A 110 -18.74 14.42 -11.37
CA ALA A 110 -17.47 14.88 -11.87
C ALA A 110 -16.69 15.45 -10.68
N VAL A 111 -15.58 14.80 -10.31
CA VAL A 111 -14.68 15.33 -9.30
C VAL A 111 -14.26 16.73 -9.73
N ASP A 112 -14.57 17.73 -8.92
CA ASP A 112 -14.14 19.10 -9.12
C ASP A 112 -12.64 19.21 -8.81
N LEU A 113 -11.83 18.78 -9.77
CA LEU A 113 -10.37 18.82 -9.72
C LEU A 113 -9.85 20.25 -9.66
N GLU A 114 -10.60 21.22 -10.20
CA GLU A 114 -10.23 22.63 -10.15
C GLU A 114 -10.30 23.13 -8.71
N ALA A 115 -11.38 22.84 -7.98
CA ALA A 115 -11.48 23.16 -6.56
C ALA A 115 -10.39 22.47 -5.70
N ILE A 116 -10.02 21.22 -6.01
CA ILE A 116 -8.94 20.52 -5.30
C ILE A 116 -7.59 21.20 -5.56
N LEU A 117 -7.33 21.58 -6.82
CA LEU A 117 -6.09 22.23 -7.22
C LEU A 117 -6.00 23.68 -6.69
N GLU A 118 -7.12 24.39 -6.62
CA GLU A 118 -7.23 25.71 -6.01
C GLU A 118 -7.06 25.67 -4.49
N ASP A 119 -7.63 24.68 -3.77
CA ASP A 119 -7.41 24.53 -2.32
C ASP A 119 -5.92 24.31 -2.00
N ILE A 120 -5.18 23.65 -2.89
CA ILE A 120 -3.75 23.41 -2.72
C ILE A 120 -2.95 24.70 -2.97
N ASN A 121 -3.28 25.45 -4.03
CA ASN A 121 -2.60 26.70 -4.35
C ASN A 121 -2.95 27.84 -3.37
N GLY A 122 -4.15 27.82 -2.78
CA GLY A 122 -4.63 28.85 -1.85
C GLY A 122 -4.02 28.77 -0.45
N ARG A 123 -3.33 27.67 -0.11
CA ARG A 123 -2.74 27.49 1.22
C ARG A 123 -1.30 28.03 1.24
N PRO A 124 -0.99 29.03 2.09
CA PRO A 124 0.34 29.65 2.13
C PRO A 124 1.47 28.68 2.51
N GLU A 125 1.14 27.55 3.14
CA GLU A 125 2.08 26.47 3.47
C GLU A 125 2.62 25.73 2.23
N PHE A 126 1.97 25.86 1.07
CA PHE A 126 2.34 25.18 -0.18
C PHE A 126 3.12 26.07 -1.14
N ALA A 127 3.29 27.36 -0.83
CA ALA A 127 4.06 28.29 -1.67
C ALA A 127 5.54 27.87 -1.85
N CYS A 128 6.03 26.94 -1.02
CA CYS A 128 7.42 26.50 -1.01
C CYS A 128 7.71 25.34 -1.99
N VAL A 129 6.69 24.58 -2.42
CA VAL A 129 6.85 23.58 -3.48
C VAL A 129 6.28 24.21 -4.74
N PRO A 130 7.10 24.67 -5.69
CA PRO A 130 6.60 25.16 -6.97
C PRO A 130 5.95 23.96 -7.67
N MET A 131 4.65 23.76 -7.47
CA MET A 131 3.87 22.92 -8.36
C MET A 131 4.05 23.54 -9.73
N SER A 132 4.66 22.76 -10.61
CA SER A 132 5.08 23.27 -11.91
C SER A 132 3.84 23.65 -12.70
N ASP A 133 3.85 24.81 -13.36
CA ASP A 133 2.82 25.20 -14.33
C ASP A 133 2.60 24.09 -15.39
N SER A 134 3.63 23.27 -15.62
CA SER A 134 3.57 22.09 -16.47
C SER A 134 2.67 20.97 -15.93
N LEU A 135 2.58 20.75 -14.62
CA LEU A 135 1.65 19.79 -14.04
C LEU A 135 0.20 20.22 -14.27
N PHE A 136 -0.14 21.45 -13.91
CA PHE A 136 -1.51 21.97 -14.09
C PHE A 136 -1.92 22.01 -15.55
N SER A 137 -1.08 22.56 -16.44
CA SER A 137 -1.38 22.63 -17.87
C SER A 137 -1.52 21.24 -18.50
N SER A 138 -0.66 20.28 -18.13
CA SER A 138 -0.76 18.90 -18.65
C SER A 138 -2.00 18.18 -18.12
N PHE A 139 -2.41 18.42 -16.88
CA PHE A 139 -3.61 17.83 -16.31
C PHE A 139 -4.89 18.44 -16.91
N SER A 140 -4.92 19.76 -17.10
CA SER A 140 -6.03 20.45 -17.79
C SER A 140 -6.20 19.93 -19.22
N ALA A 141 -5.09 19.78 -19.98
CA ALA A 141 -5.13 19.19 -21.31
C ALA A 141 -5.64 17.74 -21.30
N PHE A 142 -5.25 16.94 -20.30
CA PHE A 142 -5.77 15.59 -20.10
C PHE A 142 -7.28 15.59 -19.81
N GLN A 143 -7.76 16.48 -18.95
CA GLN A 143 -9.17 16.59 -18.58
C GLN A 143 -10.04 17.02 -19.76
N GLN A 144 -9.59 18.00 -20.55
CA GLN A 144 -10.28 18.42 -21.78
C GLN A 144 -10.33 17.28 -22.81
N LEU A 145 -9.24 16.53 -22.97
CA LEU A 145 -9.22 15.39 -23.88
C LEU A 145 -10.14 14.26 -23.40
N THR A 146 -10.15 13.95 -22.10
CA THR A 146 -11.02 12.89 -21.58
C THR A 146 -12.49 13.30 -21.66
N SER A 147 -12.87 14.53 -21.32
CA SER A 147 -14.27 14.99 -21.38
C SER A 147 -14.86 14.93 -22.79
N THR A 148 -14.06 15.28 -23.81
CA THR A 148 -14.46 15.13 -25.22
C THR A 148 -14.60 13.67 -25.64
N LEU A 149 -13.73 12.79 -25.15
CA LEU A 149 -13.82 11.34 -25.42
C LEU A 149 -14.99 10.65 -24.72
N TRP A 150 -15.38 11.11 -23.52
CA TRP A 150 -16.56 10.58 -22.81
C TRP A 150 -17.88 10.99 -23.44
N SER A 151 -17.92 12.17 -24.09
CA SER A 151 -19.14 12.71 -24.70
C SER A 151 -19.48 12.08 -26.05
N SER A 152 -18.50 11.42 -26.68
CA SER A 152 -18.68 10.78 -27.98
C SER A 152 -19.15 9.33 -27.80
N ASP A 153 -20.38 9.05 -28.23
CA ASP A 153 -20.90 7.68 -28.32
C ASP A 153 -20.17 6.86 -29.41
N ASP A 154 -19.41 7.53 -30.29
CA ASP A 154 -18.69 6.91 -31.38
C ASP A 154 -17.48 6.10 -30.90
N ALA A 155 -17.10 5.09 -31.70
CA ALA A 155 -15.97 4.24 -31.39
C ALA A 155 -14.65 5.03 -31.39
N VAL A 156 -13.97 5.08 -30.24
CA VAL A 156 -12.65 5.72 -30.08
C VAL A 156 -11.68 5.24 -31.16
N THR A 157 -11.24 6.18 -31.99
CA THR A 157 -10.30 5.96 -33.09
C THR A 157 -8.90 5.62 -32.58
N ALA A 158 -8.06 5.02 -33.43
CA ALA A 158 -6.67 4.72 -33.07
C ALA A 158 -5.86 6.01 -32.79
N ALA A 159 -6.12 7.07 -33.55
CA ALA A 159 -5.50 8.38 -33.35
C ALA A 159 -5.85 8.98 -31.97
N GLN A 160 -7.14 8.91 -31.58
CA GLN A 160 -7.58 9.34 -30.25
C GLN A 160 -6.93 8.54 -29.12
N ARG A 161 -6.77 7.22 -29.26
CA ARG A 161 -6.04 6.40 -28.26
C ARG A 161 -4.57 6.79 -28.15
N SER A 162 -3.91 7.04 -29.28
CA SER A 162 -2.51 7.49 -29.30
C SER A 162 -2.35 8.86 -28.66
N LEU A 163 -3.26 9.80 -28.97
CA LEU A 163 -3.30 11.12 -28.35
C LEU A 163 -3.53 11.02 -26.85
N LEU A 164 -4.49 10.20 -26.41
CA LEU A 164 -4.76 9.95 -24.99
C LEU A 164 -3.53 9.39 -24.27
N LEU A 165 -2.86 8.39 -24.87
CA LEU A 165 -1.63 7.83 -24.30
C LEU A 165 -0.53 8.89 -24.19
N SER A 166 -0.34 9.70 -25.23
CA SER A 166 0.66 10.78 -25.25
C SER A 166 0.40 11.81 -24.15
N THR A 167 -0.84 12.28 -24.02
CA THR A 167 -1.24 13.23 -22.98
C THR A 167 -1.09 12.61 -21.60
N THR A 168 -1.55 11.37 -21.40
CA THR A 168 -1.39 10.64 -20.12
C THR A 168 0.08 10.51 -19.73
N THR A 169 0.94 10.14 -20.69
CA THR A 169 2.39 10.03 -20.48
C THR A 169 3.00 11.37 -20.09
N ARG A 170 2.61 12.47 -20.75
CA ARG A 170 3.09 13.83 -20.43
C ARG A 170 2.67 14.25 -19.03
N THR A 171 1.42 14.02 -18.65
CA THR A 171 0.91 14.33 -17.30
C THR A 171 1.62 13.50 -16.24
N LEU A 172 1.89 12.21 -16.49
CA LEU A 172 2.69 11.37 -15.60
C LEU A 172 4.13 11.88 -15.45
N SER A 173 4.77 12.31 -16.54
CA SER A 173 6.11 12.90 -16.48
C SER A 173 6.14 14.21 -15.69
N ALA A 174 5.09 15.03 -15.81
CA ALA A 174 4.96 16.26 -15.02
C ALA A 174 4.69 15.96 -13.53
N ALA A 175 3.89 14.94 -13.22
CA ALA A 175 3.71 14.49 -11.83
C ALA A 175 5.02 13.94 -11.25
N ALA A 176 5.77 13.17 -12.04
CA ALA A 176 7.07 12.63 -11.66
C ALA A 176 8.12 13.73 -11.40
N SER A 177 8.10 14.83 -12.18
CA SER A 177 9.03 15.94 -11.96
C SER A 177 8.79 16.69 -10.65
N VAL A 178 7.54 16.69 -10.14
CA VAL A 178 7.21 17.20 -8.80
C VAL A 178 7.51 16.16 -7.72
N LEU A 179 7.30 14.87 -8.00
CA LEU A 179 7.56 13.78 -7.08
C LEU A 179 9.06 13.64 -6.74
N HIS A 180 9.96 13.73 -7.73
CA HIS A 180 11.39 13.49 -7.53
C HIS A 180 12.05 14.42 -6.48
N PRO A 181 11.84 15.75 -6.50
CA PRO A 181 12.33 16.63 -5.45
C PRO A 181 11.79 16.26 -4.07
N ILE A 182 10.52 15.87 -3.95
CA ILE A 182 9.93 15.50 -2.65
C ILE A 182 10.58 14.24 -2.09
N LEU A 183 10.83 13.23 -2.93
CA LEU A 183 11.44 11.97 -2.50
C LEU A 183 12.93 12.10 -2.15
N ASN A 184 13.62 13.10 -2.71
CA ASN A 184 15.06 13.27 -2.58
C ASN A 184 15.49 14.47 -1.71
N SER A 185 14.60 15.44 -1.45
CA SER A 185 14.95 16.67 -0.76
C SER A 185 14.86 16.51 0.75
N THR A 186 15.95 16.92 1.42
CA THR A 186 16.02 17.07 2.88
C THR A 186 15.71 18.50 3.34
N GLU A 187 15.49 19.43 2.40
CA GLU A 187 15.43 20.88 2.69
C GLU A 187 14.00 21.44 2.78
N ILE A 188 13.02 20.81 2.13
CA ILE A 188 11.64 21.31 2.09
C ILE A 188 10.93 20.98 3.43
N PRO A 189 10.11 21.89 3.99
CA PRO A 189 9.31 21.60 5.19
C PRO A 189 8.47 20.34 5.04
N VAL A 190 8.64 19.37 5.94
CA VAL A 190 8.10 18.02 5.75
C VAL A 190 6.56 17.96 5.81
N SER A 191 5.90 18.92 6.47
CA SER A 191 4.43 18.99 6.53
C SER A 191 3.80 19.24 5.16
N SER A 192 4.37 20.14 4.36
CA SER A 192 3.88 20.44 3.01
C SER A 192 4.21 19.32 2.01
N GLN A 193 5.27 18.54 2.26
CA GLN A 193 5.61 17.37 1.45
C GLN A 193 4.55 16.26 1.54
N ALA A 194 4.06 15.96 2.74
CA ALA A 194 3.09 14.88 2.95
C ALA A 194 1.75 15.14 2.24
N SER A 195 1.23 16.37 2.35
CA SER A 195 0.02 16.79 1.65
C SER A 195 0.23 16.83 0.14
N THR A 196 1.39 17.29 -0.34
CA THR A 196 1.72 17.27 -1.77
C THR A 196 1.78 15.84 -2.32
N LEU A 197 2.37 14.89 -1.57
CA LEU A 197 2.35 13.47 -1.93
C LEU A 197 0.93 12.91 -2.01
N GLN A 198 0.05 13.27 -1.06
CA GLN A 198 -1.33 12.83 -1.06
C GLN A 198 -2.10 13.37 -2.28
N THR A 199 -1.92 14.63 -2.64
CA THR A 199 -2.49 15.19 -3.87
C THR A 199 -1.98 14.45 -5.09
N LEU A 200 -0.65 14.29 -5.23
CA LEU A 200 -0.07 13.61 -6.38
C LEU A 200 -0.58 12.16 -6.48
N ALA A 201 -0.72 11.46 -5.35
CA ALA A 201 -1.31 10.13 -5.32
C ALA A 201 -2.75 10.12 -5.86
N PHE A 202 -3.56 11.10 -5.46
CA PHE A 202 -4.93 11.27 -5.96
C PHE A 202 -4.96 11.57 -7.47
N LEU A 203 -4.12 12.50 -7.94
CA LEU A 203 -4.05 12.90 -9.35
C LEU A 203 -3.57 11.74 -10.23
N VAL A 204 -2.53 11.01 -9.82
CA VAL A 204 -2.03 9.84 -10.55
C VAL A 204 -3.07 8.73 -10.57
N ASN A 205 -3.73 8.45 -9.44
CA ASN A 205 -4.81 7.47 -9.38
C ASN A 205 -5.97 7.86 -10.33
N HIS A 206 -6.39 9.13 -10.33
CA HIS A 206 -7.42 9.63 -11.23
C HIS A 206 -6.99 9.50 -12.70
N LEU A 207 -5.78 9.94 -13.03
CA LEU A 207 -5.20 9.88 -14.38
C LEU A 207 -5.21 8.45 -14.92
N VAL A 208 -4.76 7.48 -14.13
CA VAL A 208 -4.72 6.06 -14.49
C VAL A 208 -6.13 5.48 -14.61
N THR A 209 -7.00 5.74 -13.63
CA THR A 209 -8.38 5.23 -13.61
C THR A 209 -9.22 5.77 -14.78
N SER A 210 -9.00 7.04 -15.14
CA SER A 210 -9.71 7.69 -16.25
C SER A 210 -9.17 7.28 -17.62
N SER A 211 -7.87 7.02 -17.77
CA SER A 211 -7.27 6.69 -19.08
C SER A 211 -7.38 5.20 -19.44
N LEU A 212 -7.22 4.29 -18.46
CA LEU A 212 -7.17 2.85 -18.70
C LEU A 212 -8.41 2.28 -19.42
N PRO A 213 -9.66 2.65 -19.07
CA PRO A 213 -10.84 2.12 -19.73
C PRO A 213 -10.82 2.36 -21.25
N PHE A 214 -10.34 3.53 -21.69
CA PHE A 214 -10.25 3.86 -23.11
C PHE A 214 -9.15 3.10 -23.85
N LEU A 215 -8.02 2.88 -23.18
CA LEU A 215 -6.90 2.11 -23.73
C LEU A 215 -7.26 0.63 -23.84
N LEU A 216 -8.01 0.09 -22.88
CA LEU A 216 -8.42 -1.31 -22.83
C LEU A 216 -9.70 -1.63 -23.62
N ARG A 217 -10.50 -0.63 -23.99
CA ARG A 217 -11.77 -0.82 -24.71
C ARG A 217 -11.54 -1.55 -26.03
N LYS A 218 -11.91 -2.84 -26.07
CA LYS A 218 -11.86 -3.67 -27.28
C LYS A 218 -12.78 -3.09 -28.35
N ARG A 219 -12.28 -2.97 -29.58
CA ARG A 219 -13.09 -2.54 -30.73
C ARG A 219 -14.12 -3.63 -31.03
N LYS A 220 -15.41 -3.26 -31.15
CA LYS A 220 -16.49 -4.17 -31.53
C LYS A 220 -16.17 -4.75 -32.92
N ARG A 221 -16.15 -6.09 -33.01
CA ARG A 221 -15.94 -6.97 -34.18
C ARG A 221 -15.83 -6.24 -35.52
N GLY A 222 -14.63 -6.29 -36.10
CA GLY A 222 -14.36 -5.76 -37.43
C GLY A 222 -13.09 -6.36 -37.99
N THR A 223 -11.92 -5.76 -37.72
CA THR A 223 -10.74 -6.11 -38.53
C THR A 223 -9.36 -5.81 -37.92
N ASN A 224 -9.23 -5.42 -36.65
CA ASN A 224 -7.91 -4.91 -36.16
C ASN A 224 -7.28 -5.70 -35.00
N HIS A 225 -5.95 -5.83 -35.14
CA HIS A 225 -4.97 -6.58 -34.36
C HIS A 225 -5.00 -6.35 -32.83
N PRO A 226 -5.00 -7.43 -32.01
CA PRO A 226 -4.76 -7.34 -30.56
C PRO A 226 -3.36 -6.82 -30.19
N ALA A 227 -2.41 -6.88 -31.13
CA ALA A 227 -1.03 -6.44 -30.92
C ALA A 227 -0.89 -4.94 -30.59
N THR A 228 -1.67 -4.07 -31.25
CA THR A 228 -1.54 -2.61 -31.10
C THR A 228 -2.06 -2.10 -29.75
N VAL A 229 -3.13 -2.70 -29.21
CA VAL A 229 -3.63 -2.32 -27.88
C VAL A 229 -2.61 -2.71 -26.81
N SER A 230 -1.96 -3.85 -26.98
CA SER A 230 -0.92 -4.33 -26.07
C SER A 230 0.29 -3.41 -26.04
N SER A 231 0.75 -2.92 -27.19
CA SER A 231 1.91 -2.02 -27.24
C SER A 231 1.66 -0.66 -26.57
N LEU A 232 0.46 -0.08 -26.75
CA LEU A 232 0.09 1.18 -26.10
C LEU A 232 0.05 1.05 -24.58
N LEU A 233 -0.54 -0.05 -24.07
CA LEU A 233 -0.60 -0.28 -22.64
C LEU A 233 0.78 -0.58 -22.06
N ASN A 234 1.60 -1.39 -22.73
CA ASN A 234 2.97 -1.64 -22.29
C ASN A 234 3.75 -0.33 -22.18
N LYS A 235 3.62 0.57 -23.16
CA LYS A 235 4.23 1.90 -23.09
C LYS A 235 3.74 2.72 -21.89
N LEU A 236 2.45 2.69 -21.56
CA LEU A 236 1.94 3.36 -20.36
C LEU A 236 2.51 2.75 -19.08
N LEU A 237 2.55 1.41 -19.00
CA LEU A 237 3.08 0.68 -17.86
C LEU A 237 4.57 0.97 -17.68
N ASP A 238 5.35 0.99 -18.76
CA ASP A 238 6.77 1.32 -18.74
C ASP A 238 7.00 2.74 -18.20
N VAL A 239 6.19 3.71 -18.63
CA VAL A 239 6.25 5.08 -18.11
C VAL A 239 5.90 5.09 -16.61
N MET A 240 4.77 4.51 -16.21
CA MET A 240 4.34 4.43 -14.81
C MET A 240 5.38 3.78 -13.90
N LEU A 241 5.98 2.67 -14.35
CA LEU A 241 7.01 1.95 -13.63
C LEU A 241 8.24 2.83 -13.43
N ASN A 242 8.76 3.42 -14.51
CA ASN A 242 10.04 4.13 -14.46
C ASN A 242 9.93 5.54 -13.87
N SER A 243 8.81 6.24 -14.07
CA SER A 243 8.65 7.63 -13.61
C SER A 243 8.02 7.75 -12.22
N THR A 244 7.27 6.74 -11.78
CA THR A 244 6.46 6.84 -10.56
C THR A 244 6.73 5.69 -9.59
N LEU A 245 6.47 4.43 -9.98
CA LEU A 245 6.52 3.31 -9.03
C LEU A 245 7.94 2.98 -8.55
N ASN A 246 8.92 2.92 -9.46
CA ASN A 246 10.31 2.63 -9.10
C ASN A 246 10.90 3.73 -8.19
N PRO A 247 10.75 5.04 -8.50
CA PRO A 247 11.18 6.10 -7.59
C PRO A 247 10.57 6.00 -6.18
N LEU A 248 9.28 5.65 -6.06
CA LEU A 248 8.64 5.45 -4.76
C LEU A 248 9.29 4.29 -3.99
N VAL A 249 9.53 3.15 -4.65
CA VAL A 249 10.19 1.98 -4.03
C VAL A 249 11.63 2.32 -3.60
N GLU A 250 12.37 3.04 -4.43
CA GLU A 250 13.77 3.41 -4.16
C GLU A 250 13.89 4.46 -3.05
N SER A 251 12.86 5.30 -2.87
CA SER A 251 12.86 6.37 -1.87
C SER A 251 12.83 5.89 -0.42
N PHE A 252 12.39 4.66 -0.14
CA PHE A 252 12.31 4.17 1.25
C PHE A 252 13.68 4.18 1.95
N SER A 253 14.77 3.86 1.24
CA SER A 253 16.12 3.88 1.81
C SER A 253 16.59 5.28 2.24
N PRO A 254 16.62 6.30 1.36
CA PRO A 254 17.00 7.66 1.75
C PRO A 254 16.03 8.27 2.76
N LEU A 255 14.71 8.01 2.66
CA LEU A 255 13.73 8.54 3.61
C LEU A 255 13.90 7.94 5.00
N SER A 256 14.14 6.63 5.10
CA SER A 256 14.42 5.97 6.38
C SER A 256 15.71 6.50 7.00
N ARG A 257 16.75 6.74 6.18
CA ARG A 257 17.99 7.39 6.61
C ARG A 257 17.74 8.78 7.16
N HIS A 258 17.05 9.62 6.41
CA HIS A 258 16.78 10.99 6.82
C HIS A 258 15.98 11.03 8.13
N TYR A 259 14.89 10.27 8.21
CA TYR A 259 14.04 10.20 9.40
C TYR A 259 14.81 9.71 10.64
N LEU A 260 15.57 8.62 10.52
CA LEU A 260 16.28 8.04 11.66
C LEU A 260 17.48 8.88 12.10
N THR A 261 18.18 9.54 11.18
CA THR A 261 19.26 10.49 11.54
C THR A 261 18.71 11.71 12.30
N LEU A 262 17.51 12.18 11.95
CA LEU A 262 16.85 13.26 12.69
C LEU A 262 16.32 12.80 14.06
N LEU A 263 15.83 11.55 14.15
CA LEU A 263 15.32 10.98 15.40
C LEU A 263 16.44 10.64 16.40
N PHE A 264 17.61 10.25 15.88
CA PHE A 264 18.81 9.91 16.65
C PHE A 264 19.96 10.84 16.24
N PRO A 265 19.97 12.11 16.66
CA PRO A 265 21.09 12.99 16.36
C PRO A 265 22.32 12.58 17.21
N PRO A 266 23.54 12.75 16.69
CA PRO A 266 24.76 12.42 17.42
C PRO A 266 24.93 13.26 18.69
N THR A 267 24.37 14.46 18.70
CA THR A 267 24.30 15.35 19.87
C THR A 267 22.84 15.63 20.22
N PRO A 268 22.47 15.58 21.51
CA PRO A 268 21.10 15.84 21.94
C PRO A 268 20.78 17.32 21.68
N SER A 269 20.01 17.59 20.64
CA SER A 269 19.44 18.91 20.37
C SER A 269 17.94 18.87 20.68
N LYS A 270 17.38 20.00 21.14
CA LYS A 270 15.93 20.16 21.30
C LYS A 270 15.30 20.36 19.92
N THR A 271 15.36 19.34 19.08
CA THR A 271 14.71 19.35 17.77
C THR A 271 13.25 18.94 17.91
N MET A 272 12.38 19.56 17.11
CA MET A 272 11.02 19.07 16.93
C MET A 272 11.07 17.67 16.34
N LEU A 273 10.10 16.81 16.71
CA LEU A 273 10.00 15.46 16.16
C LEU A 273 9.91 15.54 14.62
N PRO A 274 10.76 14.81 13.88
CA PRO A 274 10.70 14.81 12.43
C PRO A 274 9.36 14.20 11.97
N VAL A 275 8.77 14.78 10.93
CA VAL A 275 7.58 14.20 10.29
C VAL A 275 8.00 13.01 9.44
N ASP A 276 7.21 11.95 9.46
CA ASP A 276 7.49 10.72 8.71
C ASP A 276 6.74 10.70 7.37
N LEU A 277 7.48 10.70 6.26
CA LEU A 277 6.93 10.64 4.90
C LEU A 277 6.72 9.21 4.38
N ARG A 278 7.35 8.21 4.99
CA ARG A 278 7.33 6.83 4.48
C ARG A 278 5.91 6.25 4.39
N PRO A 279 5.00 6.50 5.36
CA PRO A 279 3.60 6.09 5.22
C PRO A 279 2.87 6.76 4.05
N ALA A 280 3.15 8.04 3.79
CA ALA A 280 2.55 8.76 2.66
C ALA A 280 3.04 8.23 1.30
N VAL A 281 4.33 7.90 1.20
CA VAL A 281 4.92 7.22 0.02
C VAL A 281 4.30 5.85 -0.20
N LEU A 282 4.10 5.07 0.85
CA LEU A 282 3.44 3.77 0.76
C LEU A 282 1.98 3.89 0.31
N GLN A 283 1.25 4.87 0.84
CA GLN A 283 -0.12 5.18 0.43
C GLN A 283 -0.18 5.64 -1.03
N PHE A 284 0.77 6.46 -1.46
CA PHE A 284 0.90 6.85 -2.87
C PHE A 284 1.06 5.61 -3.73
N PHE A 285 2.05 4.77 -3.42
CA PHE A 285 2.33 3.55 -4.17
C PHE A 285 1.06 2.70 -4.31
N GLN A 286 0.34 2.46 -3.21
CA GLN A 286 -0.91 1.70 -3.23
C GLN A 286 -1.98 2.34 -4.13
N SER A 287 -2.15 3.66 -4.05
CA SER A 287 -3.13 4.41 -4.84
C SER A 287 -2.81 4.38 -6.34
N ALA A 288 -1.53 4.51 -6.71
CA ALA A 288 -1.09 4.45 -8.10
C ALA A 288 -1.12 3.02 -8.68
N PHE A 289 -0.85 2.01 -7.86
CA PHE A 289 -0.74 0.62 -8.30
C PHE A 289 -2.10 -0.09 -8.42
N SER A 290 -3.05 0.21 -7.52
CA SER A 290 -4.34 -0.49 -7.44
C SER A 290 -5.18 -0.45 -8.74
N PRO A 291 -5.32 0.70 -9.45
CA PRO A 291 -6.06 0.75 -10.70
C PRO A 291 -5.43 -0.09 -11.81
N LEU A 292 -4.09 -0.13 -11.88
CA LEU A 292 -3.36 -0.88 -12.91
C LEU A 292 -3.64 -2.39 -12.80
N VAL A 293 -3.61 -2.88 -11.56
CA VAL A 293 -3.91 -4.28 -11.24
C VAL A 293 -5.37 -4.62 -11.53
N SER A 294 -6.29 -3.70 -11.23
CA SER A 294 -7.72 -3.93 -11.39
C SER A 294 -8.18 -3.92 -12.85
N ALA A 295 -7.43 -3.25 -13.74
CA ALA A 295 -7.91 -2.96 -15.08
C ALA A 295 -7.79 -4.14 -16.07
N SER A 296 -6.75 -4.98 -15.95
CA SER A 296 -6.58 -6.10 -16.88
C SER A 296 -5.74 -7.25 -16.31
N SER A 297 -6.36 -8.42 -16.22
CA SER A 297 -5.71 -9.65 -15.77
C SER A 297 -4.53 -10.09 -16.63
N ALA A 298 -4.53 -9.72 -17.92
CA ALA A 298 -3.45 -10.12 -18.84
C ALA A 298 -2.12 -9.41 -18.54
N TYR A 299 -2.18 -8.22 -17.95
CA TYR A 299 -1.01 -7.41 -17.61
C TYR A 299 -0.74 -7.39 -16.12
N GLU A 300 -1.74 -7.73 -15.31
CA GLU A 300 -1.64 -7.88 -13.85
C GLU A 300 -0.43 -8.73 -13.46
N THR A 301 -0.24 -9.89 -14.10
CA THR A 301 0.86 -10.80 -13.79
C THR A 301 2.23 -10.21 -14.11
N ASN A 302 2.39 -9.69 -15.33
CA ASN A 302 3.66 -9.09 -15.78
C ASN A 302 4.01 -7.84 -14.97
N LEU A 303 3.03 -6.96 -14.72
CA LEU A 303 3.24 -5.75 -13.94
C LEU A 303 3.65 -6.08 -12.51
N ARG A 304 2.94 -7.00 -11.84
CA ARG A 304 3.29 -7.44 -10.50
C ARG A 304 4.66 -8.08 -10.44
N ALA A 305 4.98 -8.94 -11.40
CA ALA A 305 6.28 -9.57 -11.47
C ALA A 305 7.40 -8.53 -11.61
N THR A 306 7.24 -7.56 -12.52
CA THR A 306 8.23 -6.48 -12.70
C THR A 306 8.42 -5.67 -11.43
N VAL A 307 7.32 -5.23 -10.79
CA VAL A 307 7.41 -4.47 -9.54
C VAL A 307 8.01 -5.32 -8.41
N ALA A 308 7.61 -6.58 -8.29
CA ALA A 308 8.18 -7.49 -7.30
C ALA A 308 9.69 -7.68 -7.50
N LEU A 309 10.15 -7.86 -8.74
CA LEU A 309 11.56 -7.98 -9.06
C LEU A 309 12.34 -6.69 -8.75
N THR A 310 11.77 -5.52 -9.01
CA THR A 310 12.37 -4.24 -8.60
C THR A 310 12.53 -4.19 -7.08
N VAL A 311 11.48 -4.51 -6.32
CA VAL A 311 11.51 -4.48 -4.86
C VAL A 311 12.49 -5.51 -4.29
N LEU A 312 12.53 -6.71 -4.85
CA LEU A 312 13.48 -7.76 -4.48
C LEU A 312 14.93 -7.35 -4.77
N ARG A 313 15.18 -6.67 -5.89
CA ARG A 313 16.50 -6.10 -6.18
C ARG A 313 16.90 -5.05 -5.14
N GLN A 314 15.97 -4.19 -4.73
CA GLN A 314 16.24 -3.21 -3.66
C GLN A 314 16.50 -3.90 -2.31
N LEU A 315 15.74 -4.95 -1.97
CA LEU A 315 16.02 -5.78 -0.80
C LEU A 315 17.40 -6.44 -0.87
N GLU A 316 17.80 -6.95 -2.04
CA GLU A 316 19.13 -7.55 -2.25
C GLU A 316 20.26 -6.50 -2.08
N ASN A 317 20.02 -5.25 -2.49
CA ASN A 317 20.95 -4.14 -2.33
C ASN A 317 21.15 -3.70 -0.87
N LEU A 318 20.18 -3.97 0.03
CA LEU A 318 20.32 -3.68 1.47
C LEU A 318 21.39 -4.56 2.15
N PHE A 319 21.72 -5.71 1.56
CA PHE A 319 22.69 -6.68 2.08
C PHE A 319 23.87 -6.81 1.11
N PRO A 320 24.79 -5.83 1.08
CA PRO A 320 25.95 -5.90 0.20
C PRO A 320 26.77 -7.18 0.49
N PRO A 321 27.45 -7.73 -0.54
CA PRO A 321 28.32 -8.89 -0.34
C PRO A 321 29.36 -8.55 0.74
N ARG A 322 29.53 -9.48 1.68
CA ARG A 322 30.45 -9.33 2.80
C ARG A 322 31.85 -9.05 2.25
N ARG A 323 32.45 -7.93 2.67
CA ARG A 323 33.88 -7.71 2.42
C ARG A 323 34.66 -8.72 3.27
N PRO A 324 35.67 -9.40 2.71
CA PRO A 324 36.48 -10.39 3.43
C PRO A 324 37.31 -9.77 4.56
N ASP A 325 37.40 -8.45 4.63
CA ASP A 325 38.05 -7.73 5.72
C ASP A 325 37.28 -7.95 7.03
N ASN A 326 37.79 -8.86 7.85
CA ASN A 326 37.32 -9.14 9.21
C ASN A 326 37.60 -7.99 10.19
N THR A 327 37.89 -6.78 9.70
CA THR A 327 38.04 -5.59 10.53
C THR A 327 36.67 -5.22 11.05
N ARG A 328 36.39 -5.73 12.26
CA ARG A 328 35.24 -5.35 13.07
C ARG A 328 35.26 -3.83 13.19
N LEU A 329 34.38 -3.16 12.44
CA LEU A 329 34.26 -1.73 12.54
C LEU A 329 33.78 -1.37 13.96
N PRO A 330 34.37 -0.33 14.57
CA PRO A 330 33.90 0.13 15.86
C PRO A 330 32.43 0.53 15.79
N TRP A 331 31.74 0.36 16.91
CA TRP A 331 30.33 0.68 17.08
C TRP A 331 30.12 2.20 17.13
N THR A 332 30.25 2.85 15.99
CA THR A 332 29.93 4.25 15.86
C THR A 332 28.41 4.44 15.88
N HIS A 333 27.98 5.62 16.32
CA HIS A 333 26.59 6.05 16.23
C HIS A 333 26.03 5.84 14.81
N ASP A 334 26.79 6.22 13.80
CA ASP A 334 26.40 6.11 12.39
C ASP A 334 26.22 4.66 11.95
N ASN A 335 27.04 3.72 12.45
CA ASN A 335 26.87 2.30 12.15
C ASN A 335 25.56 1.76 12.75
N ARG A 336 25.19 2.20 13.96
CA ARG A 336 23.92 1.81 14.60
C ARG A 336 22.73 2.38 13.85
N VAL A 337 22.76 3.67 13.50
CA VAL A 337 21.71 4.32 12.70
C VAL A 337 21.58 3.64 11.34
N ASN A 338 22.68 3.39 10.64
CA ASN A 338 22.63 2.67 9.35
C ASN A 338 22.04 1.26 9.48
N GLY A 339 22.30 0.54 10.58
CA GLY A 339 21.64 -0.74 10.87
C GLY A 339 20.12 -0.59 10.99
N LEU A 340 19.65 0.42 11.72
CA LEU A 340 18.21 0.72 11.84
C LEU A 340 17.59 1.12 10.49
N VAL A 341 18.29 1.93 9.70
CA VAL A 341 17.85 2.35 8.36
C VAL A 341 17.60 1.15 7.46
N ARG A 342 18.51 0.17 7.46
CA ARG A 342 18.34 -1.05 6.66
C ARG A 342 17.13 -1.85 7.12
N LYS A 343 16.94 -2.03 8.42
CA LYS A 343 15.79 -2.77 8.98
C LYS A 343 14.46 -2.10 8.65
N ASP A 344 14.40 -0.79 8.79
CA ASP A 344 13.20 -0.01 8.49
C ASP A 344 12.89 -0.04 6.98
N THR A 345 13.90 0.19 6.14
CA THR A 345 13.74 0.07 4.67
C THR A 345 13.27 -1.32 4.28
N PHE A 346 13.86 -2.36 4.87
CA PHE A 346 13.45 -3.75 4.65
C PHE A 346 11.97 -3.97 4.98
N TRP A 347 11.49 -3.44 6.11
CA TRP A 347 10.09 -3.51 6.51
C TRP A 347 9.15 -2.90 5.48
N TYR A 348 9.47 -1.70 4.97
CA TYR A 348 8.65 -1.03 3.96
C TYR A 348 8.67 -1.77 2.62
N LEU A 349 9.83 -2.26 2.17
CA LEU A 349 9.93 -3.05 0.93
C LEU A 349 9.16 -4.37 1.02
N CYS A 350 9.20 -5.06 2.16
CA CYS A 350 8.34 -6.23 2.40
C CYS A 350 6.85 -5.85 2.37
N THR A 351 6.48 -4.69 2.90
CA THR A 351 5.11 -4.20 2.86
C THR A 351 4.66 -3.89 1.42
N VAL A 352 5.55 -3.34 0.58
CA VAL A 352 5.29 -3.18 -0.85
C VAL A 352 5.04 -4.52 -1.53
N LEU A 353 5.89 -5.53 -1.29
CA LEU A 353 5.66 -6.89 -1.82
C LEU A 353 4.33 -7.48 -1.35
N HIS A 354 3.96 -7.25 -0.09
CA HIS A 354 2.66 -7.65 0.42
C HIS A 354 1.50 -6.98 -0.34
N ILE A 355 1.59 -5.69 -0.65
CA ILE A 355 0.58 -4.99 -1.48
C ILE A 355 0.53 -5.62 -2.88
N VAL A 356 1.69 -5.84 -3.50
CA VAL A 356 1.81 -6.42 -4.85
C VAL A 356 1.13 -7.79 -4.93
N PHE A 357 1.31 -8.65 -3.92
CA PHE A 357 0.75 -10.00 -3.92
C PHE A 357 -0.68 -10.12 -3.35
N THR A 358 -1.18 -9.15 -2.58
CA THR A 358 -2.54 -9.24 -1.98
C THR A 358 -3.68 -8.72 -2.84
N LEU A 359 -3.40 -7.88 -3.82
CA LEU A 359 -4.45 -7.23 -4.61
C LEU A 359 -5.17 -8.19 -5.58
N SER A 360 -4.87 -9.49 -5.60
CA SER A 360 -5.58 -10.50 -6.41
C SER A 360 -6.63 -11.18 -5.54
N LYS A 361 -7.92 -10.92 -5.81
CA LYS A 361 -8.97 -11.50 -4.99
C LYS A 361 -9.67 -12.72 -5.61
N ASP A 362 -9.70 -12.90 -6.94
CA ASP A 362 -10.78 -13.74 -7.53
C ASP A 362 -10.43 -14.59 -8.78
N ARG A 363 -9.20 -15.08 -9.02
CA ARG A 363 -8.92 -15.87 -10.24
C ARG A 363 -8.11 -17.15 -10.01
N LEU A 364 -8.78 -18.19 -9.51
CA LEU A 364 -8.21 -19.52 -9.31
C LEU A 364 -8.35 -20.50 -10.50
N THR A 365 -8.77 -20.07 -11.70
CA THR A 365 -9.19 -21.06 -12.73
C THR A 365 -8.81 -20.76 -14.20
N SER A 366 -7.74 -20.00 -14.48
CA SER A 366 -7.36 -19.75 -15.89
C SER A 366 -5.98 -20.32 -16.24
N GLU A 367 -6.01 -21.46 -16.94
CA GLU A 367 -4.90 -22.33 -17.35
C GLU A 367 -3.91 -21.76 -18.41
N SER A 368 -3.90 -20.45 -18.69
CA SER A 368 -2.99 -19.92 -19.71
C SER A 368 -1.63 -19.55 -19.09
N ALA A 369 -0.57 -20.26 -19.48
CA ALA A 369 0.77 -20.16 -18.89
C ALA A 369 1.81 -19.33 -19.70
N PRO A 370 1.74 -17.98 -19.71
CA PRO A 370 2.88 -17.12 -20.04
C PRO A 370 3.71 -16.64 -18.82
N GLY A 371 3.40 -17.07 -17.59
CA GLY A 371 4.00 -16.54 -16.34
C GLY A 371 5.29 -17.19 -15.84
N ALA A 372 5.70 -18.35 -16.36
CA ALA A 372 6.72 -19.20 -15.73
C ALA A 372 8.13 -18.58 -15.65
N VAL A 373 8.50 -17.69 -16.58
CA VAL A 373 9.85 -17.07 -16.59
C VAL A 373 10.03 -16.10 -15.42
N CYS A 374 9.02 -15.27 -15.16
CA CYS A 374 9.06 -14.30 -14.06
C CYS A 374 9.04 -15.00 -12.70
N GLU A 375 8.29 -16.09 -12.59
CA GLU A 375 8.18 -16.90 -11.37
C GLU A 375 9.55 -17.42 -10.92
N ARG A 376 10.30 -18.05 -11.82
CA ARG A 376 11.66 -18.53 -11.52
C ARG A 376 12.57 -17.40 -11.03
N GLN A 377 12.52 -16.22 -11.67
CA GLN A 377 13.34 -15.07 -11.27
C GLN A 377 12.99 -14.56 -9.87
N ILE A 378 11.71 -14.56 -9.50
CA ILE A 378 11.25 -14.14 -8.17
C ILE A 378 11.70 -15.15 -7.12
N VAL A 379 11.52 -16.45 -7.37
CA VAL A 379 11.97 -17.54 -6.46
C VAL A 379 13.50 -17.50 -6.28
N ASP A 380 14.26 -17.31 -7.37
CA ASP A 380 15.71 -17.18 -7.31
C ASP A 380 16.13 -15.96 -6.48
N ALA A 381 15.45 -14.83 -6.66
CA ALA A 381 15.71 -13.61 -5.88
C ALA A 381 15.43 -13.81 -4.39
N PHE A 382 14.28 -14.40 -4.03
CA PHE A 382 13.99 -14.75 -2.64
C PHE A 382 15.04 -15.69 -2.06
N THR A 383 15.43 -16.73 -2.80
CA THR A 383 16.44 -17.70 -2.37
C THR A 383 17.78 -17.02 -2.11
N ARG A 384 18.21 -16.08 -2.97
CA ARG A 384 19.43 -15.29 -2.74
C ARG A 384 19.34 -14.45 -1.47
N ILE A 385 18.21 -13.77 -1.24
CA ILE A 385 18.00 -12.95 -0.02
C ILE A 385 18.02 -13.84 1.22
N VAL A 386 17.25 -14.94 1.25
CA VAL A 386 17.20 -15.90 2.37
C VAL A 386 18.57 -16.50 2.67
N ASN A 387 19.34 -16.88 1.65
CA ASN A 387 20.68 -17.43 1.83
C ASN A 387 21.66 -16.39 2.41
N ARG A 388 21.50 -15.11 2.06
CA ARG A 388 22.25 -14.02 2.69
C ARG A 388 21.85 -13.84 4.16
N CYS A 389 20.60 -14.09 4.53
CA CYS A 389 20.13 -14.07 5.92
C CYS A 389 20.64 -15.26 6.74
N LYS A 390 20.56 -16.49 6.22
CA LYS A 390 20.84 -17.75 6.95
C LYS A 390 22.30 -17.97 7.32
N ARG A 391 23.26 -17.54 6.48
CA ARG A 391 24.70 -17.85 6.67
C ARG A 391 25.33 -17.30 7.97
N LYS A 392 24.57 -16.62 8.84
CA LYS A 392 25.08 -15.96 10.04
C LYS A 392 24.73 -16.63 11.37
N THR A 393 23.72 -17.51 11.42
CA THR A 393 23.32 -18.18 12.68
C THR A 393 24.10 -19.45 13.00
N THR A 394 24.74 -20.07 12.00
CA THR A 394 25.46 -21.36 12.17
C THR A 394 26.97 -21.17 12.26
N GLY A 395 27.44 -20.07 12.88
CA GLY A 395 28.86 -19.98 13.26
C GLY A 395 29.20 -21.20 14.11
N PRO A 396 30.26 -21.97 13.78
CA PRO A 396 30.62 -23.14 14.56
C PRO A 396 30.88 -22.69 15.99
N CYS A 397 29.98 -23.06 16.91
CA CYS A 397 30.36 -23.25 18.30
C CYS A 397 31.47 -24.30 18.22
N ASN A 398 32.72 -23.86 18.19
CA ASN A 398 33.84 -24.76 18.39
C ASN A 398 33.59 -25.36 19.76
N ASP A 399 33.20 -26.63 19.75
CA ASP A 399 33.05 -27.46 20.92
C ASP A 399 34.25 -27.23 21.81
N GLU A 400 33.92 -26.95 23.05
CA GLU A 400 34.80 -26.75 24.18
C GLU A 400 35.94 -27.76 24.10
N SER A 401 37.15 -27.27 23.85
CA SER A 401 38.35 -28.03 24.17
C SER A 401 38.48 -27.96 25.69
N PRO A 402 38.26 -29.06 26.44
CA PRO A 402 37.99 -29.00 27.87
C PRO A 402 39.27 -28.96 28.72
N ASN A 403 40.28 -28.20 28.30
CA ASN A 403 41.56 -28.15 29.01
C ASN A 403 42.24 -26.79 28.87
N SER A 404 41.93 -25.85 29.77
CA SER A 404 42.97 -25.01 30.37
C SER A 404 42.42 -24.19 31.54
N ASP A 405 43.20 -24.24 32.60
CA ASP A 405 42.93 -23.83 33.96
C ASP A 405 43.10 -22.31 34.14
N SER A 406 42.16 -21.69 34.85
CA SER A 406 42.31 -20.50 35.69
C SER A 406 43.07 -19.28 35.12
N GLY A 407 42.35 -18.41 34.39
CA GLY A 407 42.78 -17.03 34.10
C GLY A 407 41.58 -16.09 33.97
N ALA A 408 41.57 -15.00 34.74
CA ALA A 408 40.47 -14.04 34.87
C ALA A 408 39.79 -13.70 33.53
N GLY A 409 38.55 -14.18 33.38
CA GLY A 409 37.76 -14.06 32.16
C GLY A 409 37.44 -12.61 31.84
N VAL A 410 38.14 -12.04 30.87
CA VAL A 410 37.73 -10.80 30.19
C VAL A 410 36.44 -11.12 29.46
N ILE A 411 35.30 -10.67 30.01
CA ILE A 411 34.00 -10.73 29.36
C ILE A 411 34.12 -9.91 28.07
N GLN A 412 34.35 -10.57 26.94
CA GLN A 412 34.27 -9.89 25.65
C GLN A 412 32.81 -9.48 25.44
N PRO A 413 32.53 -8.18 25.23
CA PRO A 413 31.17 -7.73 24.99
C PRO A 413 30.61 -8.43 23.76
N ALA A 414 29.42 -9.00 23.89
CA ALA A 414 28.73 -9.70 22.82
C ALA A 414 28.67 -8.80 21.56
N THR A 415 29.41 -9.18 20.52
CA THR A 415 29.43 -8.45 19.26
C THR A 415 28.16 -8.79 18.48
N LEU A 416 27.15 -7.94 18.62
CA LEU A 416 25.94 -7.97 17.81
C LEU A 416 26.26 -7.60 16.36
N ASP A 417 26.17 -8.55 15.43
CA ASP A 417 26.36 -8.27 14.01
C ASP A 417 25.16 -7.48 13.47
N LEU A 418 25.32 -6.16 13.34
CA LEU A 418 24.33 -5.20 12.83
C LEU A 418 23.90 -5.49 11.37
N ASP A 419 24.65 -6.33 10.64
CA ASP A 419 24.36 -6.71 9.27
C ASP A 419 23.47 -7.97 9.18
N VAL A 420 22.94 -8.49 10.29
CA VAL A 420 22.01 -9.63 10.28
C VAL A 420 20.57 -9.10 10.27
N ILE A 421 19.74 -9.60 9.36
CA ILE A 421 18.29 -9.50 9.50
C ILE A 421 17.91 -10.16 10.83
N ASP A 422 17.24 -9.43 11.70
CA ASP A 422 16.73 -10.03 12.92
C ASP A 422 15.63 -11.05 12.60
N GLN A 423 15.29 -11.85 13.61
CA GLN A 423 14.25 -12.87 13.50
C GLN A 423 12.93 -12.29 12.95
N VAL A 424 12.58 -11.05 13.35
CA VAL A 424 11.37 -10.38 12.91
C VAL A 424 11.40 -10.07 11.41
N GLY A 425 12.50 -9.51 10.91
CA GLY A 425 12.67 -9.28 9.47
C GLY A 425 12.66 -10.59 8.67
N TYR A 426 13.23 -11.66 9.22
CA TYR A 426 13.19 -12.98 8.58
C TYR A 426 11.75 -13.53 8.48
N GLU A 427 10.99 -13.46 9.57
CA GLU A 427 9.58 -13.88 9.60
C GLU A 427 8.71 -13.04 8.66
N MET A 428 8.98 -11.74 8.53
CA MET A 428 8.30 -10.89 7.54
C MET A 428 8.58 -11.35 6.12
N LEU A 429 9.83 -11.68 5.79
CA LEU A 429 10.19 -12.18 4.46
C LEU A 429 9.47 -13.50 4.18
N LEU A 430 9.45 -14.42 5.15
CA LEU A 430 8.71 -15.68 5.02
C LEU A 430 7.22 -15.44 4.79
N GLY A 431 6.60 -14.49 5.50
CA GLY A 431 5.21 -14.11 5.28
C GLY A 431 4.96 -13.54 3.88
N VAL A 432 5.91 -12.78 3.32
CA VAL A 432 5.84 -12.31 1.93
C VAL A 432 5.92 -13.47 0.95
N MET A 433 6.86 -14.39 1.15
CA MET A 433 7.02 -15.58 0.31
C MET A 433 5.76 -16.46 0.37
N GLU A 434 5.17 -16.67 1.55
CA GLU A 434 3.90 -17.37 1.71
C GLU A 434 2.78 -16.75 0.85
N ARG A 435 2.65 -15.42 0.86
CA ARG A 435 1.68 -14.73 0.00
C ARG A 435 2.00 -14.86 -1.47
N TYR A 436 3.28 -14.84 -1.84
CA TYR A 436 3.71 -15.08 -3.20
C TYR A 436 3.29 -16.47 -3.69
N TRP A 437 3.53 -17.53 -2.91
CA TRP A 437 3.10 -18.88 -3.29
C TRP A 437 1.58 -19.00 -3.38
N ARG A 438 0.83 -18.36 -2.47
CA ARG A 438 -0.64 -18.29 -2.59
C ARG A 438 -1.07 -17.58 -3.86
N TRP A 439 -0.32 -16.58 -4.32
CA TRP A 439 -0.58 -15.86 -5.55
C TRP A 439 -0.30 -16.70 -6.80
N THR A 440 0.78 -17.50 -6.82
CA THR A 440 1.09 -18.37 -7.97
C THR A 440 0.19 -19.61 -8.02
N GLY A 441 -0.48 -19.96 -6.92
CA GLY A 441 -1.38 -21.10 -6.85
C GLY A 441 -0.65 -22.45 -6.75
N GLU A 442 0.68 -22.45 -6.63
CA GLU A 442 1.51 -23.66 -6.52
C GLU A 442 1.52 -24.30 -5.11
N VAL A 443 0.70 -23.80 -4.17
CA VAL A 443 0.65 -24.33 -2.81
C VAL A 443 -0.11 -25.65 -2.79
N GLN A 444 0.60 -26.77 -3.01
CA GLN A 444 0.55 -27.89 -2.06
C GLN A 444 1.49 -29.08 -2.32
N GLN A 445 2.12 -29.25 -3.48
CA GLN A 445 2.78 -30.54 -3.75
C GLN A 445 4.29 -30.63 -3.41
N ASN A 446 5.05 -29.52 -3.34
CA ASN A 446 6.53 -29.63 -3.34
C ASN A 446 7.30 -28.84 -2.26
N LEU A 447 6.66 -28.16 -1.29
CA LEU A 447 7.41 -27.48 -0.22
C LEU A 447 7.79 -28.44 0.92
N VAL A 448 8.91 -29.14 0.73
CA VAL A 448 9.78 -29.60 1.82
C VAL A 448 11.02 -28.69 1.77
N LEU A 449 11.03 -27.61 2.56
CA LEU A 449 12.11 -26.64 2.65
C LEU A 449 12.73 -26.61 4.04
#